data_AF-A0AB36E2W5-F1
#
_entry.id   AF-A0AB36E2W5-F1
#
_cell.length_a   1.000
_cell.length_b   1.000
_cell.length_c   1.000
_cell.angle_alpha   90.00
_cell.angle_beta   90.00
_cell.angle_gamma   90.00
#
_symmetry.space_group_name_H-M   'P 1'
#
loop_
_entity.id
_entity.type
_entity.pdbx_description
1 polymer ?
#
loop_
_entity_poly.entity_id
_entity_poly.type
_entity_poly.pdbx_seq_one_letter_code
_entity_poly.pdbx_strand_id
1 'polypeptide(L)'
;MNFLQLAQRLRREISDTGEGPANVTGQRGRNLEYVDAVREAWLNIQTIRTWGDEFWAAPYSDSNLQVLQVSTDTPFIPEHLHLAIVYYALANKAISQNAQELVLKAQTEWDKYLHLLCKSYLPNMSLGENNG
;
A
#
# COMPACT_ATOMS: atom_id res chain seq x y z
N MET A 1 9.49 -6.67 0.29
CA MET A 1 9.85 -5.35 0.83
C MET A 1 9.21 -5.11 2.20
N ASN A 2 10.00 -4.79 3.22
CA ASN A 2 9.49 -4.42 4.56
C ASN A 2 9.10 -2.91 4.64
N PHE A 3 8.56 -2.49 5.78
CA PHE A 3 8.02 -1.15 6.00
C PHE A 3 9.07 -0.05 5.79
N LEU A 4 10.29 -0.27 6.27
CA LEU A 4 11.40 0.67 6.04
C LEU A 4 11.72 0.81 4.55
N GLN A 5 11.81 -0.32 3.83
CA GLN A 5 12.09 -0.33 2.40
C GLN A 5 10.97 0.35 1.58
N LEU A 6 9.72 0.20 2.01
CA LEU A 6 8.57 0.90 1.40
C LEU A 6 8.68 2.41 1.57
N ALA A 7 8.96 2.90 2.79
CA ALA A 7 9.14 4.34 3.05
C ALA A 7 10.31 4.91 2.25
N GLN A 8 11.44 4.20 2.21
CA GLN A 8 12.59 4.59 1.39
C GLN A 8 12.26 4.57 -0.12
N ARG A 9 11.44 3.61 -0.58
CA ARG A 9 11.00 3.56 -1.98
C ARG A 9 10.10 4.74 -2.32
N LEU A 10 9.13 5.08 -1.48
CA LEU A 10 8.25 6.24 -1.66
C LEU A 10 9.06 7.53 -1.80
N ARG A 11 10.04 7.74 -0.92
CA ARG A 11 10.95 8.89 -1.00
C ARG A 11 11.72 8.94 -2.32
N ARG A 12 12.19 7.80 -2.84
CA ARG A 12 12.87 7.74 -4.16
C ARG A 12 11.92 8.10 -5.30
N GLU A 13 10.66 7.69 -5.25
CA GLU A 13 9.67 8.03 -6.28
C GLU A 13 9.31 9.53 -6.29
N ILE A 14 9.37 10.19 -5.12
CA ILE A 14 9.15 11.63 -4.98
C ILE A 14 10.40 12.44 -5.41
N SER A 15 11.53 11.77 -5.69
CA SER A 15 12.81 12.40 -6.05
C SER A 15 13.30 13.42 -5.02
N ASP A 16 12.98 13.22 -3.74
CA ASP A 16 13.43 14.15 -2.70
C ASP A 16 14.93 14.03 -2.43
N THR A 17 15.60 15.13 -2.08
CA THR A 17 17.04 15.19 -1.77
C THR A 17 17.29 14.88 -0.28
N GLY A 18 18.37 14.15 0.04
CA GLY A 18 18.75 13.79 1.43
C GLY A 18 19.01 12.30 1.69
N GLU A 19 19.19 11.91 2.94
CA GLU A 19 19.18 10.50 3.36
C GLU A 19 17.76 10.10 3.77
N GLY A 20 17.29 8.93 3.30
CA GLY A 20 15.95 8.45 3.66
C GLY A 20 15.88 8.02 5.14
N PRO A 21 14.69 7.66 5.65
CA PRO A 21 14.58 7.13 7.01
C PRO A 21 15.48 5.89 7.16
N ALA A 22 16.30 5.86 8.22
CA ALA A 22 17.08 4.69 8.63
C ALA A 22 16.26 3.73 9.52
N ASN A 23 15.19 4.24 10.13
CA ASN A 23 14.18 3.48 10.84
C ASN A 23 12.82 4.19 10.68
N VAL A 24 11.73 3.53 11.09
CA VAL A 24 10.37 4.08 10.99
C VAL A 24 9.84 4.67 12.31
N THR A 25 10.62 4.60 13.39
CA THR A 25 10.22 5.04 14.73
C THR A 25 10.92 6.33 15.14
N GLY A 26 10.21 7.23 15.82
CA GLY A 26 10.79 8.52 16.25
C GLY A 26 11.22 9.44 15.10
N GLN A 27 10.71 9.22 13.88
CA GLN A 27 10.94 10.09 12.74
C GLN A 27 10.25 11.45 12.94
N ARG A 28 10.81 12.49 12.30
CA ARG A 28 10.30 13.87 12.37
C ARG A 28 10.36 14.50 10.98
N GLY A 29 9.53 15.51 10.74
CA GLY A 29 9.48 16.23 9.46
C GLY A 29 9.19 15.30 8.29
N ARG A 30 9.92 15.46 7.17
CA ARG A 30 9.66 14.76 5.90
C ARG A 30 9.76 13.24 6.00
N ASN A 31 10.66 12.71 6.83
CA ASN A 31 10.78 11.28 7.04
C ASN A 31 9.54 10.69 7.72
N LEU A 32 8.95 11.42 8.66
CA LEU A 32 7.69 11.02 9.29
C LEU A 32 6.56 11.00 8.26
N GLU A 33 6.48 12.01 7.38
CA GLU A 33 5.49 12.04 6.30
C GLU A 33 5.57 10.80 5.40
N TYR A 34 6.76 10.32 5.05
CA TYR A 34 6.91 9.12 4.22
C TYR A 34 6.47 7.84 4.95
N VAL A 35 6.84 7.74 6.23
CA VAL A 35 6.48 6.60 7.08
C VAL A 35 4.97 6.55 7.26
N ASP A 36 4.34 7.68 7.57
CA ASP A 36 2.90 7.79 7.79
C ASP A 36 2.13 7.55 6.50
N ALA A 37 2.56 8.13 5.37
CA ALA A 37 1.91 7.92 4.09
C ALA A 37 1.90 6.44 3.66
N VAL A 38 2.98 5.69 3.90
CA VAL A 38 3.02 4.25 3.62
C VAL A 38 2.09 3.48 4.58
N ARG A 39 2.08 3.83 5.87
CA ARG A 39 1.20 3.17 6.85
C ARG A 39 -0.27 3.39 6.49
N GLU A 40 -0.65 4.63 6.20
CA GLU A 40 -2.01 5.00 5.79
C GLU A 40 -2.40 4.36 4.47
N ALA A 41 -1.50 4.34 3.49
CA ALA A 41 -1.75 3.66 2.22
C ALA A 41 -2.05 2.19 2.41
N TRP A 42 -1.31 1.50 3.28
CA TRP A 42 -1.56 0.08 3.53
C TRP A 42 -2.91 -0.18 4.20
N LEU A 43 -3.29 0.66 5.16
CA LEU A 43 -4.62 0.58 5.79
C LEU A 43 -5.73 0.85 4.78
N ASN A 44 -5.57 1.88 3.96
CA ASN A 44 -6.55 2.23 2.94
C ASN A 44 -6.71 1.13 1.89
N ILE A 45 -5.64 0.46 1.46
CA ILE A 45 -5.74 -0.67 0.52
C ILE A 45 -6.54 -1.82 1.12
N GLN A 46 -6.35 -2.13 2.41
CA GLN A 46 -7.11 -3.19 3.08
C GLN A 46 -8.61 -2.85 3.18
N THR A 47 -8.98 -1.57 3.21
CA THR A 47 -10.38 -1.11 3.36
C THR A 47 -10.99 -0.53 2.09
N ILE A 48 -10.26 -0.43 0.98
CA ILE A 48 -10.74 0.23 -0.25
C ILE A 48 -11.92 -0.50 -0.90
N ARG A 49 -12.08 -1.78 -0.59
CA ARG A 49 -13.17 -2.64 -1.03
C ARG A 49 -13.29 -3.85 -0.12
N THR A 50 -14.39 -4.57 -0.26
CA THR A 50 -14.54 -5.90 0.31
C THR A 50 -13.67 -6.88 -0.48
N TRP A 51 -12.57 -7.33 0.13
CA TRP A 51 -11.73 -8.39 -0.39
C TRP A 51 -12.30 -9.76 -0.07
N GLY A 52 -11.96 -10.77 -0.87
CA GLY A 52 -12.26 -12.17 -0.53
C GLY A 52 -11.35 -12.68 0.57
N ASP A 53 -11.70 -13.83 1.16
CA ASP A 53 -10.93 -14.43 2.27
C ASP A 53 -9.47 -14.72 1.90
N GLU A 54 -9.20 -15.04 0.63
CA GLU A 54 -7.85 -15.27 0.08
C GLU A 54 -6.91 -14.05 0.17
N PHE A 55 -7.45 -12.85 0.32
CA PHE A 55 -6.64 -11.65 0.56
C PHE A 55 -5.95 -11.71 1.93
N TRP A 56 -6.68 -12.19 2.93
CA TRP A 56 -6.29 -12.05 4.32
C TRP A 56 -5.35 -13.17 4.74
N ALA A 57 -4.18 -12.79 5.24
CA ALA A 57 -3.30 -13.73 5.94
C ALA A 57 -3.62 -13.72 7.43
N ALA A 58 -3.76 -14.90 8.04
CA ALA A 58 -3.95 -15.00 9.49
C ALA A 58 -2.83 -14.27 10.25
N PRO A 59 -3.14 -13.45 11.29
CA PRO A 59 -4.44 -13.31 11.95
C PRO A 59 -5.33 -12.16 11.43
N TYR A 60 -4.99 -11.55 10.29
CA TYR A 60 -5.66 -10.36 9.79
C TYR A 60 -7.01 -10.69 9.12
N SER A 61 -7.91 -9.71 9.15
CA SER A 61 -9.24 -9.77 8.50
C SER A 61 -9.77 -8.35 8.27
N ASP A 62 -10.95 -8.23 7.69
CA ASP A 62 -11.70 -6.97 7.55
C ASP A 62 -11.94 -6.25 8.89
N SER A 63 -12.05 -6.99 9.99
CA SER A 63 -12.14 -6.47 11.36
C SER A 63 -10.81 -6.34 12.09
N ASN A 64 -9.72 -6.93 11.57
CA ASN A 64 -8.39 -6.92 12.18
C ASN A 64 -7.33 -6.58 11.14
N LEU A 65 -7.14 -5.29 10.89
CA LEU A 65 -6.22 -4.80 9.86
C LEU A 65 -4.76 -4.91 10.29
N GLN A 66 -3.88 -5.20 9.33
CA GLN A 66 -2.45 -5.11 9.56
C GLN A 66 -2.00 -3.64 9.59
N VAL A 67 -1.47 -3.21 10.73
CA VAL A 67 -0.82 -1.91 10.91
C VAL A 67 0.69 -2.09 10.91
N LEU A 68 1.41 -1.40 10.02
CA LEU A 68 2.87 -1.41 10.01
C LEU A 68 3.42 -0.47 11.10
N GLN A 69 4.15 -1.01 12.06
CA GLN A 69 4.65 -0.29 13.24
C GLN A 69 6.18 -0.24 13.29
N VAL A 70 6.86 -1.35 13.04
CA VAL A 70 8.32 -1.44 13.11
C VAL A 70 8.96 -1.63 11.74
N SER A 71 10.24 -1.26 11.62
CA SER A 71 10.97 -1.23 10.34
C SER A 71 10.96 -2.57 9.59
N THR A 72 10.90 -3.67 10.34
CA THR A 72 10.92 -5.05 9.83
C THR A 72 9.55 -5.58 9.44
N ASP A 73 8.47 -4.87 9.76
CA ASP A 73 7.13 -5.32 9.41
C ASP A 73 7.00 -5.44 7.90
N THR A 74 6.46 -6.57 7.46
CA THR A 74 6.28 -6.86 6.05
C THR A 74 4.78 -6.98 5.79
N PRO A 75 4.23 -6.27 4.78
CA PRO A 75 2.85 -6.48 4.36
C PRO A 75 2.60 -7.95 4.09
N PHE A 76 1.42 -8.46 4.47
CA PHE A 76 1.12 -9.88 4.24
C PHE A 76 0.88 -10.23 2.77
N ILE A 77 0.67 -9.24 1.91
CA ILE A 77 0.54 -9.46 0.46
C ILE A 77 1.86 -9.94 -0.16
N PRO A 78 1.83 -10.61 -1.32
CA PRO A 78 3.03 -11.01 -2.03
C PRO A 78 3.95 -9.84 -2.37
N GLU A 79 5.27 -10.08 -2.32
CA GLU A 79 6.28 -9.04 -2.52
C GLU A 79 6.15 -8.27 -3.84
N HIS A 80 5.74 -8.95 -4.92
CA HIS A 80 5.54 -8.34 -6.23
C HIS A 80 4.39 -7.31 -6.25
N LEU A 81 3.49 -7.34 -5.26
CA LEU A 81 2.38 -6.39 -5.10
C LEU A 81 2.70 -5.28 -4.09
N HIS A 82 3.85 -5.31 -3.41
CA HIS A 82 4.20 -4.28 -2.41
C HIS A 82 4.31 -2.88 -3.02
N LEU A 83 4.63 -2.78 -4.31
CA LEU A 83 4.64 -1.51 -5.02
C LEU A 83 3.26 -0.85 -5.11
N ALA A 84 2.17 -1.62 -4.98
CA ALA A 84 0.81 -1.07 -4.87
C ALA A 84 0.71 -0.07 -3.71
N ILE A 85 1.32 -0.40 -2.56
CA ILE A 85 1.34 0.46 -1.37
C ILE A 85 2.10 1.75 -1.65
N VAL A 86 3.25 1.64 -2.33
CA VAL A 86 4.08 2.79 -2.68
C VAL A 86 3.34 3.74 -3.63
N TYR A 87 2.73 3.22 -4.69
CA TYR A 87 2.05 4.05 -5.69
C TYR A 87 0.75 4.65 -5.14
N TYR A 88 0.04 3.94 -4.27
CA TYR A 88 -1.11 4.50 -3.56
C TYR A 88 -0.69 5.65 -2.63
N ALA A 89 0.38 5.45 -1.84
CA ALA A 89 0.94 6.51 -0.99
C ALA A 89 1.42 7.71 -1.82
N LEU A 90 2.06 7.45 -2.97
CA LEU A 90 2.52 8.49 -3.89
C LEU A 90 1.35 9.28 -4.46
N ALA A 91 0.26 8.63 -4.87
CA ALA A 91 -0.92 9.29 -5.41
C ALA A 91 -1.53 10.26 -4.39
N ASN A 92 -1.73 9.81 -3.16
CA ASN A 92 -2.25 10.65 -2.07
C ASN A 92 -1.33 11.83 -1.76
N LYS A 93 0.00 11.60 -1.72
CA LYS A 93 0.98 12.65 -1.42
C LYS A 93 1.21 13.62 -2.59
N ALA A 94 1.04 13.18 -3.83
CA ALA A 94 1.18 14.01 -5.02
C ALA A 94 0.00 14.99 -5.14
N ILE A 95 -1.21 14.54 -4.77
CA ILE A 95 -2.40 15.40 -4.64
C ILE A 95 -2.14 16.50 -3.59
N SER A 96 -1.58 16.15 -2.43
CA SER A 96 -1.32 17.14 -1.37
C SER A 96 -0.24 18.18 -1.74
N GLN A 97 0.66 17.85 -2.68
CA GLN A 97 1.73 18.74 -3.16
C GLN A 97 1.41 19.44 -4.48
N ASN A 98 0.21 19.22 -5.04
CA ASN A 98 -0.20 19.73 -6.36
C ASN A 98 0.79 19.39 -7.50
N ALA A 99 1.47 18.25 -7.40
CA ALA A 99 2.47 17.80 -8.36
C ALA A 99 1.84 16.92 -9.45
N GLN A 100 1.24 17.56 -10.46
CA GLN A 100 0.40 16.88 -11.47
C GLN A 100 1.11 15.73 -12.22
N GLU A 101 2.39 15.87 -12.54
CA GLU A 101 3.17 14.81 -13.21
C GLU A 101 3.30 13.55 -12.33
N LEU A 102 3.54 13.74 -11.03
CA LEU A 102 3.61 12.65 -10.07
C LEU A 102 2.24 12.01 -9.85
N VAL A 103 1.16 12.79 -9.87
CA VAL A 103 -0.21 12.27 -9.79
C VAL A 103 -0.51 11.35 -10.97
N LEU A 104 -0.24 11.79 -12.21
CA LEU A 104 -0.50 11.00 -13.42
C LEU A 104 0.28 9.67 -13.42
N LYS A 105 1.58 9.73 -13.08
CA LYS A 105 2.42 8.53 -12.94
C LYS A 105 1.87 7.61 -11.85
N ALA A 106 1.59 8.15 -10.67
CA ALA A 106 1.12 7.36 -9.52
C ALA A 106 -0.21 6.68 -9.81
N GLN A 107 -1.17 7.38 -10.43
CA GLN A 107 -2.46 6.81 -10.82
C GLN A 107 -2.30 5.70 -11.86
N THR A 108 -1.48 5.94 -12.90
CA THR A 108 -1.24 4.93 -13.94
C THR A 108 -0.65 3.64 -13.37
N GLU A 109 0.33 3.75 -12.47
CA GLU A 109 0.93 2.57 -11.83
C GLU A 109 -0.02 1.94 -10.82
N TRP A 110 -0.73 2.74 -10.02
CA TRP A 110 -1.72 2.27 -9.08
C TRP A 110 -2.82 1.45 -9.77
N ASP A 111 -3.35 1.91 -10.90
CA ASP A 111 -4.40 1.20 -11.64
C ASP A 111 -3.95 -0.19 -12.09
N LYS A 112 -2.68 -0.32 -12.55
CA LYS A 112 -2.09 -1.63 -12.90
C LYS A 112 -2.06 -2.55 -11.70
N TYR A 113 -1.56 -2.07 -10.56
CA TYR A 113 -1.47 -2.88 -9.34
C TYR A 113 -2.84 -3.19 -8.73
N LEU A 114 -3.78 -2.26 -8.79
CA LEU A 114 -5.16 -2.48 -8.37
C LEU A 114 -5.81 -3.57 -9.22
N HIS A 115 -5.57 -3.59 -10.53
CA HIS A 115 -6.06 -4.66 -11.40
C HIS A 115 -5.47 -6.03 -11.00
N LEU A 116 -4.17 -6.09 -10.70
CA LEU A 116 -3.51 -7.32 -10.25
C LEU A 116 -4.03 -7.81 -8.89
N LEU A 117 -4.22 -6.89 -7.94
CA LEU A 117 -4.85 -7.18 -6.65
C LEU A 117 -6.26 -7.71 -6.85
N CYS A 118 -7.07 -7.04 -7.68
CA CYS A 118 -8.43 -7.45 -7.96
C CYS A 118 -8.50 -8.83 -8.59
N LYS A 119 -7.65 -9.11 -9.58
CA LYS A 119 -7.59 -10.40 -10.24
C LYS A 119 -7.25 -11.55 -9.27
N SER A 120 -6.44 -11.26 -8.25
CA SER A 120 -5.96 -12.27 -7.30
C SER A 120 -6.88 -12.46 -6.11
N TYR A 121 -7.58 -11.40 -5.69
CA TYR A 121 -8.20 -11.31 -4.36
C TYR A 121 -9.66 -10.86 -4.35
N LEU A 122 -10.28 -10.60 -5.51
CA LEU A 122 -11.72 -10.41 -5.54
C LEU A 122 -12.42 -11.73 -5.23
N PRO A 123 -13.54 -11.69 -4.49
CA PRO A 123 -14.36 -12.86 -4.27
C PRO A 123 -14.76 -13.44 -5.62
N ASN A 124 -14.48 -14.73 -5.84
CA ASN A 124 -15.11 -15.46 -6.92
C ASN A 124 -16.61 -15.44 -6.62
N MET A 125 -17.41 -14.72 -7.42
CA MET A 125 -18.86 -14.89 -7.38
C MET A 125 -19.14 -16.34 -7.76
N SER A 126 -19.29 -17.20 -6.75
CA SER A 126 -19.93 -18.49 -6.91
C SER A 126 -21.38 -18.21 -7.28
N LEU A 127 -21.64 -18.12 -8.59
CA LEU A 127 -22.98 -18.18 -9.13
C LEU A 127 -23.52 -19.55 -8.72
N GLY A 128 -24.48 -19.57 -7.81
CA GLY A 128 -24.89 -20.75 -7.07
C GLY A 128 -24.92 -22.02 -7.92
N GLU A 129 -24.25 -23.06 -7.42
CA GLU A 129 -24.55 -24.43 -7.80
C GLU A 129 -26.00 -24.72 -7.36
N ASN A 130 -26.96 -24.35 -8.21
CA ASN A 130 -28.33 -24.80 -8.14
C ASN A 130 -28.33 -26.30 -8.41
N ASN A 131 -28.13 -27.09 -7.36
CA ASN A 131 -28.50 -28.49 -7.34
C ASN A 131 -30.02 -28.56 -7.12
N GLY A 132 -30.77 -28.65 -8.22
CA GLY A 132 -32.20 -28.91 -8.27
C GLY A 132 -32.55 -29.77 -9.47
#